data_AF-A0A932H1C0-F1
#
_entry.id   AF-A0A932H1C0-F1
#
_cell.length_a   1.000
_cell.length_b   1.000
_cell.length_c   1.000
_cell.angle_alpha   90.00
_cell.angle_beta   90.00
_cell.angle_gamma   90.00
#
_symmetry.space_group_name_H-M   'P 1'
#
loop_
_entity.id
_entity.type
_entity.pdbx_description
1 polymer ?
#
loop_
_entity_poly.entity_id
_entity_poly.type
_entity_poly.pdbx_seq_one_letter_code
_entity_poly.pdbx_strand_id
1 'polypeptide(L)' 'MADKPDTDKLKGPGGMNMRELHELVKKSHARDQATGKVHNKLAQPQNRWQRLVRYVWDKNRGRG' A
#
# COMPACT_ATOMS: atom_id res chain seq x y z
N MET A 1 32.58 13.69 4.62
CA MET A 1 32.03 12.63 3.75
C MET A 1 30.99 11.91 4.60
N ALA A 2 29.71 11.92 4.21
CA ALA A 2 28.65 11.37 5.05
C ALA A 2 28.80 9.84 5.15
N ASP A 3 29.03 9.35 6.36
CA ASP A 3 28.97 7.93 6.72
C ASP A 3 27.59 7.42 6.35
N LYS A 4 27.48 6.71 5.22
CA LYS A 4 26.23 6.06 4.83
C LYS A 4 25.92 5.04 5.92
N PRO A 5 24.75 5.11 6.58
CA PRO A 5 24.40 4.14 7.60
C PRO A 5 24.46 2.75 6.96
N ASP A 6 25.33 1.90 7.51
CA ASP A 6 25.57 0.55 7.05
C ASP A 6 24.27 -0.26 7.20
N THR A 7 23.51 -0.35 6.11
CA THR A 7 22.19 -0.98 6.05
C THR A 7 22.22 -2.48 6.32
N ASP A 8 23.41 -3.10 6.28
CA ASP A 8 23.65 -4.50 6.61
C ASP A 8 23.77 -4.73 8.12
N LYS A 9 24.16 -3.71 8.90
CA LYS A 9 24.15 -3.74 10.37
C LYS A 9 22.78 -3.49 10.98
N LEU A 10 21.85 -2.88 10.23
CA LEU A 10 20.50 -2.58 10.69
C LEU A 10 19.58 -3.79 10.43
N LYS A 11 19.39 -4.59 11.49
CA LYS A 11 18.48 -5.74 11.49
C LYS A 11 17.07 -5.30 11.88
N GLY A 12 16.12 -5.61 11.02
CA GLY A 12 14.69 -5.46 11.27
C GLY A 12 14.09 -6.68 12.00
N PRO A 13 12.76 -6.69 12.19
CA PRO A 13 12.06 -7.80 12.84
C PRO A 13 12.35 -9.13 12.11
N GLY A 14 12.62 -10.19 12.88
CA GLY A 14 13.00 -11.50 12.34
C GLY A 14 14.48 -11.63 11.93
N GLY A 15 15.31 -10.62 12.19
CA GLY A 15 16.75 -10.67 11.91
C GLY A 15 17.14 -10.37 10.45
N MET A 16 16.17 -9.99 9.61
CA MET A 16 16.42 -9.55 8.23
C MET A 16 17.11 -8.21 8.18
N ASN A 17 18.02 -8.02 7.22
CA ASN A 17 18.60 -6.70 6.98
C ASN A 17 17.59 -5.78 6.27
N MET A 18 17.79 -4.46 6.36
CA MET A 18 16.88 -3.49 5.74
C MET A 18 16.79 -3.63 4.21
N ARG A 19 17.87 -4.13 3.58
CA ARG A 19 17.93 -4.37 2.13
C ARG A 19 17.02 -5.53 1.70
N GLU A 20 17.00 -6.62 2.45
CA GLU A 20 16.16 -7.80 2.26
C GLU A 20 14.69 -7.43 2.46
N LEU A 21 14.37 -6.67 3.51
CA LEU A 21 13.03 -6.16 3.74
C LEU A 21 12.54 -5.29 2.57
N HIS A 22 13.39 -4.39 2.08
CA HIS A 22 13.06 -3.58 0.90
C HIS A 22 12.78 -4.43 -0.34
N GLU A 23 13.59 -5.45 -0.61
CA GLU A 23 13.40 -6.34 -1.76
C GLU A 23 12.15 -7.21 -1.62
N LEU A 24 11.85 -7.69 -0.42
CA LEU A 24 10.62 -8.43 -0.11
C LEU A 24 9.38 -7.56 -0.31
N VAL A 25 9.38 -6.35 0.24
CA VAL A 25 8.28 -5.38 0.08
C VAL A 25 8.09 -5.02 -1.39
N LYS A 26 9.19 -4.78 -2.12
CA LYS A 26 9.14 -4.49 -3.57
C LYS A 26 8.52 -5.64 -4.36
N LYS A 27 8.88 -6.88 -4.06
CA LYS A 27 8.31 -8.08 -4.70
C LYS A 27 6.83 -8.27 -4.37
N SER A 28 6.44 -8.10 -3.09
CA SER A 28 5.03 -8.16 -2.68
C SER A 28 4.20 -7.10 -3.38
N HIS A 29 4.66 -5.85 -3.35
CA HIS A 29 3.98 -4.74 -4.01
C HIS A 29 3.87 -4.95 -5.53
N ALA A 30 4.91 -5.45 -6.20
CA ALA A 30 4.85 -5.76 -7.63
C ALA A 30 3.82 -6.86 -7.94
N ARG A 31 3.73 -7.90 -7.10
CA ARG A 31 2.71 -8.94 -7.19
C ARG A 31 1.31 -8.37 -6.99
N ASP A 32 1.09 -7.60 -5.93
CA ASP A 32 -0.20 -7.02 -5.61
C ASP A 32 -0.67 -6.01 -6.66
N GLN A 33 0.27 -5.25 -7.25
CA GLN A 33 0.01 -4.39 -8.40
C GLN A 33 -0.35 -5.18 -9.66
N ALA A 34 0.35 -6.28 -9.94
CA ALA A 34 0.04 -7.13 -11.09
C ALA A 34 -1.36 -7.75 -10.96
N THR A 35 -1.72 -8.25 -9.78
CA THR A 35 -3.05 -8.79 -9.52
C THR A 35 -4.13 -7.69 -9.49
N GLY A 36 -3.86 -6.56 -8.85
CA GLY A 36 -4.79 -5.43 -8.76
C GLY A 36 -5.10 -4.76 -10.10
N LYS A 37 -4.14 -4.73 -11.03
CA LYS A 37 -4.34 -4.18 -12.39
C LYS A 37 -5.23 -5.06 -13.27
N VAL A 38 -5.25 -6.38 -13.06
CA VAL A 38 -6.11 -7.30 -13.83
C VAL A 38 -7.58 -7.18 -13.41
N HIS A 39 -7.85 -6.75 -12.17
CA HIS A 39 -9.20 -6.79 -11.57
C HIS A 39 -9.92 -5.43 -11.62
N ASN A 40 -9.30 -4.40 -12.21
CA ASN A 40 -9.75 -3.01 -12.11
C ASN A 40 -9.94 -2.35 -13.48
N LYS A 41 -10.69 -2.98 -14.39
CA LYS A 41 -11.19 -2.24 -15.56
C LYS A 41 -12.66 -2.43 -15.90
N LEU A 42 -13.33 -3.52 -15.51
CA LEU A 42 -14.69 -3.77 -16.03
C LEU A 42 -15.73 -4.31 -15.04
N ALA A 43 -15.38 -4.68 -13.80
CA ALA A 43 -16.32 -5.46 -12.97
C ALA A 43 -16.17 -5.34 -11.44
N GLN A 44 -15.77 -4.20 -10.88
CA GLN A 44 -15.95 -4.02 -9.43
C GLN A 44 -17.30 -3.35 -9.17
N PRO A 45 -18.35 -4.09 -8.78
CA PRO A 45 -19.55 -3.46 -8.25
C PRO A 45 -19.11 -2.64 -7.04
N GLN A 46 -19.36 -1.33 -7.08
CA GLN A 46 -18.94 -0.41 -6.03
C GLN A 46 -19.26 -1.01 -4.66
N ASN A 47 -18.21 -1.28 -3.87
CA ASN A 47 -18.34 -1.93 -2.58
C ASN A 47 -19.32 -1.12 -1.72
N ARG A 48 -20.26 -1.78 -1.02
CA ARG A 48 -21.27 -1.11 -0.18
C ARG A 48 -20.64 -0.12 0.81
N TRP A 49 -19.42 -0.41 1.27
CA TRP A 49 -18.62 0.50 2.10
C TRP A 49 -18.15 1.77 1.38
N GLN A 50 -17.70 1.67 0.13
CA GLN A 50 -17.30 2.84 -0.66
C GLN A 50 -18.50 3.76 -0.92
N ARG A 51 -19.69 3.18 -1.14
CA ARG A 51 -20.94 3.92 -1.24
C ARG A 51 -21.30 4.61 0.07
N LEU A 52 -21.12 3.95 1.21
CA LEU A 52 -21.37 4.54 2.52
C LEU A 52 -20.41 5.70 2.81
N VAL A 53 -19.10 5.52 2.54
CA VAL A 53 -18.10 6.58 2.69
C VAL A 53 -18.44 7.78 1.80
N ARG A 54 -18.83 7.54 0.54
CA ARG A 54 -19.28 8.59 -0.38
C ARG A 54 -20.51 9.33 0.16
N TYR A 55 -21.54 8.59 0.59
CA TYR A 55 -22.77 9.15 1.15
C TYR A 55 -22.52 10.02 2.40
N VAL A 56 -21.69 9.55 3.33
CA VAL A 56 -21.34 10.30 4.54
C VAL A 56 -20.57 11.58 4.18
N TRP A 57 -19.66 11.51 3.21
CA TRP A 57 -18.92 12.69 2.75
C TRP A 57 -19.85 13.71 2.10
N ASP A 58 -20.70 13.31 1.15
CA ASP A 58 -21.65 14.21 0.47
C ASP A 58 -22.62 14.86 1.48
N LYS A 59 -23.08 14.09 2.48
CA LYS A 59 -23.94 14.60 3.56
C LYS A 59 -23.25 15.65 4.44
N ASN A 60 -21.94 15.54 4.66
CA ASN A 60 -21.16 16.53 5.40
C ASN A 60 -20.78 17.75 4.54
N ARG A 61 -20.70 17.61 3.21
CA ARG A 61 -20.43 18.74 2.30
C ARG A 61 -21.65 19.61 2.03
N GLY A 62 -22.85 19.07 2.11
CA GLY A 62 -24.11 19.83 1.96
C GLY A 62 -24.60 20.54 3.23
N ARG A 63 -23.79 20.56 4.30
CA ARG A 63 -24.06 21.28 5.58
C ARG A 63 -23.22 22.55 5.75
N GLY A 64 -22.73 23.12 4.66
CA GLY A 64 -22.07 24.42 4.60
C GLY A 64 -22.96 25.48 3.97
#